data_AF-A0A5Y2FEC9-F1
#
_entry.id   AF-A0A5Y2FEC9-F1
#
_cell.length_a   1.000
_cell.length_b   1.000
_cell.length_c   1.000
_cell.angle_alpha   90.00
_cell.angle_beta   90.00
_cell.angle_gamma   90.00
#
_symmetry.space_group_name_H-M   'P 1'
#
loop_
_entity.id
_entity.type
_entity.pdbx_description
1 polymer ?
#
loop_
_entity_poly.entity_id
_entity_poly.type
_entity_poly.pdbx_seq_one_letter_code
_entity_poly.pdbx_strand_id
1 'polypeptide(L)'
;MEGFLRGKCIPGDLKVNETNAEYLVRKFIEAEERCAALSAKLSMINDLMEVAEQANKLAQEATEKLVQERNALAAENARATSFINAYLDIAIQGGALDGFAVQELALKHGLLRKEEYCAERHRDMVYAADLKDGDDVYFRVENPATDDFLAEVRAQGVEMFSEKFGGGTLLSNMVKEVAADFAAKLRKGVVQ
;
A
#
# COMPACT_ATOMS: atom_id res chain seq x y z
N MET A 1 -0.67 -40.21 41.38
CA MET A 1 -1.68 -41.30 41.40
C MET A 1 -1.11 -42.66 41.75
N GLU A 2 0.11 -43.01 41.35
CA GLU A 2 0.69 -44.35 41.55
C GLU A 2 0.67 -44.85 43.01
N GLY A 3 1.01 -43.99 43.98
CA GLY A 3 0.95 -44.34 45.41
C GLY A 3 -0.46 -44.68 45.91
N PHE A 4 -1.47 -43.95 45.44
CA PHE A 4 -2.88 -44.20 45.77
C PHE A 4 -3.39 -45.49 45.12
N LEU A 5 -3.07 -45.70 43.83
CA LEU A 5 -3.48 -46.90 43.08
C LEU A 5 -2.85 -48.19 43.63
N ARG A 6 -1.70 -48.10 44.30
CA ARG A 6 -1.04 -49.22 44.99
C ARG A 6 -1.38 -49.32 46.48
N GLY A 7 -2.29 -48.49 46.99
CA GLY A 7 -2.70 -48.49 48.40
C GLY A 7 -1.66 -47.97 49.39
N LYS A 8 -0.61 -47.28 48.91
CA LYS A 8 0.49 -46.76 49.74
C LYS A 8 0.21 -45.38 50.36
N CYS A 9 -0.76 -44.62 49.84
CA CYS A 9 -1.16 -43.31 50.39
C CYS A 9 -2.60 -42.95 50.00
N ILE A 10 -3.19 -41.97 50.71
CA ILE A 10 -4.52 -41.40 50.41
C ILE A 10 -4.33 -39.98 49.82
N PRO A 11 -5.06 -39.58 48.76
CA PRO A 11 -4.97 -38.25 48.16
C PRO A 11 -5.45 -37.17 49.13
N GLY A 12 -4.73 -36.05 49.21
CA GLY A 12 -5.05 -34.96 50.14
C GLY A 12 -6.35 -34.21 49.81
N ASP A 13 -6.88 -34.37 48.60
CA ASP A 13 -8.12 -33.75 48.12
C ASP A 13 -9.28 -34.75 47.97
N LEU A 14 -9.18 -35.91 48.63
CA LEU A 14 -10.28 -36.87 48.80
C LEU A 14 -11.33 -36.27 49.74
N LYS A 15 -12.60 -36.28 49.34
CA LYS A 15 -13.68 -35.69 50.14
C LYS A 15 -14.14 -36.64 51.26
N VAL A 16 -14.67 -36.08 52.35
CA VAL A 16 -15.29 -36.87 53.43
C VAL A 16 -16.49 -37.63 52.85
N ASN A 17 -16.56 -38.94 53.11
CA ASN A 17 -17.55 -39.88 52.57
C ASN A 17 -17.47 -40.14 51.04
N GLU A 18 -16.37 -39.75 50.37
CA GLU A 18 -16.11 -40.15 48.98
C GLU A 18 -15.32 -41.47 48.96
N THR A 19 -15.82 -42.46 48.22
CA THR A 19 -15.11 -43.72 48.00
C THR A 19 -13.94 -43.52 47.03
N ASN A 20 -12.96 -44.43 47.06
CA ASN A 20 -11.82 -44.38 46.12
C ASN A 20 -12.26 -44.43 44.65
N ALA A 21 -13.34 -45.15 44.34
CA ALA A 21 -13.90 -45.24 42.99
C ALA A 21 -14.54 -43.90 42.57
N GLU A 22 -15.34 -43.28 43.43
CA GLU A 22 -15.94 -41.96 43.18
C GLU A 22 -14.86 -40.88 42.99
N TYR A 23 -13.80 -40.92 43.80
CA TYR A 23 -12.65 -40.02 43.64
C TYR A 23 -11.97 -40.16 42.27
N LEU A 24 -11.72 -41.41 41.82
CA LEU A 24 -11.11 -41.65 40.51
C LEU A 24 -12.00 -41.16 39.38
N VAL A 25 -13.30 -41.46 39.44
CA VAL A 25 -14.28 -40.99 38.44
C VAL A 25 -14.28 -39.46 38.37
N ARG A 26 -14.35 -38.77 39.52
CA ARG A 26 -14.27 -37.31 39.57
C ARG A 26 -12.98 -36.78 38.95
N LYS A 27 -11.83 -37.41 39.24
CA LYS A 27 -10.54 -36.98 38.68
C LYS A 27 -10.41 -37.22 37.18
N PHE A 28 -10.99 -38.30 36.66
CA PHE A 28 -11.05 -38.52 35.22
C PHE A 28 -11.96 -37.52 34.54
N ILE A 29 -13.14 -37.21 35.11
CA ILE A 29 -14.02 -36.16 34.58
C ILE A 29 -13.31 -34.80 34.60
N GLU A 30 -12.70 -34.40 35.72
CA GLU A 30 -11.91 -33.16 35.81
C GLU A 30 -10.77 -33.11 34.76
N ALA A 31 -10.14 -34.25 34.47
CA ALA A 31 -9.08 -34.34 33.45
C ALA A 31 -9.65 -34.27 32.02
N GLU A 32 -10.76 -34.94 31.74
CA GLU A 32 -11.47 -34.90 30.46
C GLU A 32 -11.97 -33.48 30.15
N GLU A 33 -12.57 -32.80 31.13
CA GLU A 33 -12.99 -31.40 31.00
C GLU A 33 -11.81 -30.47 30.71
N ARG A 34 -10.67 -30.67 31.39
CA ARG A 34 -9.43 -29.92 31.10
C ARG A 34 -8.90 -30.20 29.70
N CYS A 35 -8.91 -31.44 29.25
CA CYS A 35 -8.49 -31.82 27.91
C CYS A 35 -9.40 -31.21 26.85
N ALA A 36 -10.72 -31.23 27.05
CA ALA A 36 -11.69 -30.60 26.16
C ALA A 36 -11.48 -29.08 26.09
N ALA A 37 -11.28 -28.43 27.23
CA ALA A 37 -10.99 -27.00 27.29
C ALA A 37 -9.67 -26.64 26.60
N LEU A 38 -8.62 -27.47 26.75
CA LEU A 38 -7.33 -27.25 26.08
C LEU A 38 -7.47 -27.45 24.57
N SER A 39 -8.20 -28.47 24.13
CA SER A 39 -8.47 -28.74 22.72
C SER A 39 -9.22 -27.58 22.06
N ALA A 40 -10.26 -27.05 22.72
CA ALA A 40 -10.99 -25.88 22.24
C ALA A 40 -10.08 -24.63 22.14
N LYS A 41 -9.23 -24.40 23.14
CA LYS A 41 -8.25 -23.29 23.10
C LYS A 41 -7.24 -23.45 21.98
N LEU A 42 -6.75 -24.67 21.71
CA LEU A 42 -5.83 -24.94 20.61
C LEU A 42 -6.48 -24.66 19.25
N SER A 43 -7.75 -25.04 19.06
CA SER A 43 -8.51 -24.71 17.86
C SER A 43 -8.59 -23.20 17.65
N MET A 44 -8.98 -22.44 18.68
CA MET A 44 -9.05 -20.98 18.61
C MET A 44 -7.69 -20.34 18.32
N ILE A 45 -6.61 -20.86 18.91
CA ILE A 45 -5.25 -20.37 18.65
C ILE A 45 -4.87 -20.59 17.18
N ASN A 46 -5.21 -21.73 16.60
CA ASN A 46 -4.94 -22.00 15.19
C ASN A 46 -5.70 -21.03 14.28
N ASP A 47 -6.99 -20.80 14.55
CA ASP A 47 -7.81 -19.85 13.78
C ASP A 47 -7.24 -18.42 13.87
N LEU A 48 -6.82 -18.00 15.08
CA LEU A 48 -6.21 -16.69 15.29
C LEU A 48 -4.84 -16.57 14.59
N MET A 49 -4.07 -17.66 14.54
CA MET A 49 -2.78 -17.68 13.86
C MET A 49 -2.97 -17.50 12.35
N GLU A 50 -3.95 -18.17 11.75
CA GLU A 50 -4.28 -18.00 10.33
C GLU A 50 -4.68 -16.55 10.00
N VAL A 51 -5.53 -15.94 10.83
CA VAL A 51 -5.90 -14.52 10.67
C VAL A 51 -4.68 -13.60 10.81
N ALA A 52 -3.79 -13.88 11.76
CA ALA A 52 -2.58 -13.09 11.96
C ALA A 52 -1.61 -13.19 10.77
N GLU A 53 -1.44 -14.39 10.20
CA GLU A 53 -0.62 -14.62 9.01
C GLU A 53 -1.20 -13.87 7.79
N GLN A 54 -2.51 -13.93 7.59
CA GLN A 54 -3.18 -13.22 6.50
C GLN A 54 -3.05 -11.70 6.66
N ALA A 55 -3.26 -11.17 7.87
CA ALA A 55 -3.10 -9.74 8.15
C ALA A 55 -1.66 -9.28 7.92
N ASN A 56 -0.67 -10.09 8.33
CA ASN A 56 0.74 -9.79 8.11
C ASN A 56 1.10 -9.77 6.62
N LYS A 57 0.57 -10.71 5.84
CA LYS A 57 0.75 -10.73 4.38
C LYS A 57 0.18 -9.47 3.72
N LEU A 58 -1.06 -9.08 4.05
CA LEU A 58 -1.68 -7.87 3.51
C LEU A 58 -0.90 -6.60 3.89
N ALA A 59 -0.40 -6.53 5.14
CA ALA A 59 0.42 -5.42 5.59
C ALA A 59 1.76 -5.33 4.82
N GLN A 60 2.38 -6.48 4.54
CA GLN A 60 3.60 -6.54 3.74
C GLN A 60 3.35 -6.08 2.30
N GLU A 61 2.30 -6.58 1.64
CA GLU A 61 1.94 -6.17 0.27
C GLU A 61 1.65 -4.66 0.18
N ALA A 62 0.91 -4.10 1.15
CA ALA A 62 0.64 -2.67 1.21
C ALA A 62 1.92 -1.84 1.41
N THR A 63 2.84 -2.33 2.26
CA THR A 63 4.13 -1.66 2.51
C THR A 63 5.00 -1.67 1.27
N GLU A 64 5.09 -2.79 0.56
CA GLU A 64 5.86 -2.91 -0.68
C GLU A 64 5.33 -1.97 -1.76
N LYS A 65 4.00 -1.87 -1.91
CA LYS A 65 3.38 -0.92 -2.85
C LYS A 65 3.72 0.53 -2.52
N LEU A 66 3.59 0.93 -1.25
CA LEU A 66 3.94 2.29 -0.81
C LEU A 66 5.43 2.60 -1.04
N VAL A 67 6.32 1.64 -0.80
CA VAL A 67 7.76 1.79 -1.07
C VAL A 67 8.01 2.01 -2.56
N GLN A 68 7.33 1.27 -3.43
CA GLN A 68 7.45 1.46 -4.89
C GLN A 68 6.98 2.85 -5.33
N GLU A 69 5.80 3.29 -4.90
CA GLU A 69 5.26 4.61 -5.22
C GLU A 69 6.19 5.75 -4.71
N ARG A 70 6.71 5.61 -3.48
CA ARG A 70 7.67 6.56 -2.90
C ARG A 70 8.97 6.61 -3.68
N ASN A 71 9.51 5.48 -4.10
CA ASN A 71 10.73 5.43 -4.90
C ASN A 71 10.52 6.04 -6.29
N ALA A 72 9.37 5.82 -6.92
CA ALA A 72 9.03 6.42 -8.21
C ALA A 72 8.94 7.95 -8.10
N LEU A 73 8.19 8.47 -7.13
CA LEU A 73 8.13 9.91 -6.83
C LEU A 73 9.52 10.51 -6.52
N ALA A 74 10.33 9.80 -5.73
CA ALA A 74 11.68 10.24 -5.41
C ALA A 74 12.56 10.32 -6.65
N ALA A 75 12.44 9.36 -7.58
CA ALA A 75 13.18 9.37 -8.84
C ALA A 75 12.77 10.54 -9.74
N GLU A 76 11.47 10.82 -9.89
CA GLU A 76 10.97 11.99 -10.64
C GLU A 76 11.48 13.31 -10.05
N ASN A 77 11.40 13.45 -8.72
CA ASN A 77 11.89 14.62 -8.01
C ASN A 77 13.41 14.78 -8.11
N ALA A 78 14.16 13.66 -8.08
CA ALA A 78 15.61 13.68 -8.21
C ALA A 78 16.06 14.19 -9.58
N ARG A 79 15.37 13.79 -10.67
CA ARG A 79 15.65 14.31 -12.03
C ARG A 79 15.50 15.83 -12.09
N ALA A 80 14.37 16.35 -11.60
CA ALA A 80 14.09 17.78 -11.59
C ALA A 80 15.08 18.56 -10.72
N THR A 81 15.36 18.07 -9.51
CA THR A 81 16.29 18.70 -8.57
C THR A 81 17.70 18.73 -9.14
N SER A 82 18.15 17.64 -9.75
CA SER A 82 19.48 17.54 -10.35
C SER A 82 19.66 18.52 -11.51
N PHE A 83 18.65 18.66 -12.37
CA PHE A 83 18.63 19.68 -13.43
C PHE A 83 18.71 21.10 -12.87
N ILE A 84 17.86 21.43 -11.88
CA ILE A 84 17.83 22.77 -11.28
C ILE A 84 19.19 23.12 -10.67
N ASN A 85 19.79 22.19 -9.91
CA ASN A 85 21.10 22.42 -9.30
C ASN A 85 22.17 22.68 -10.36
N ALA A 86 22.24 21.84 -11.41
CA ALA A 86 23.20 22.04 -12.49
C ALA A 86 22.98 23.36 -13.26
N TYR A 87 21.72 23.73 -13.49
CA TYR A 87 21.36 25.01 -14.11
C TYR A 87 21.84 26.19 -13.25
N LEU A 88 21.57 26.15 -11.95
CA LEU A 88 21.97 27.18 -11.00
C LEU A 88 23.49 27.26 -10.87
N ASP A 89 24.20 26.14 -10.84
CA ASP A 89 25.66 26.11 -10.76
C ASP A 89 26.30 26.81 -11.96
N ILE A 90 25.80 26.55 -13.18
CA ILE A 90 26.27 27.22 -14.40
C ILE A 90 26.02 28.74 -14.30
N ALA A 91 24.83 29.13 -13.86
CA ALA A 91 24.49 30.55 -13.70
C ALA A 91 25.35 31.26 -12.65
N ILE A 92 25.61 30.61 -11.51
CA ILE A 92 26.47 31.14 -10.43
C ILE A 92 27.91 31.33 -10.90
N GLN A 93 28.40 30.43 -11.76
CA GLN A 93 29.73 30.52 -12.35
C GLN A 93 29.84 31.58 -13.47
N GLY A 94 28.75 32.28 -13.79
CA GLY A 94 28.71 33.26 -14.87
C GLY A 94 28.65 32.63 -16.27
N GLY A 95 28.26 31.37 -16.37
CA GLY A 95 28.07 30.67 -17.64
C GLY A 95 26.87 31.21 -18.42
N ALA A 96 27.00 31.26 -19.75
CA ALA A 96 25.89 31.56 -20.64
C ALA A 96 25.06 30.28 -20.88
N LEU A 97 23.74 30.37 -20.72
CA LEU A 97 22.80 29.30 -21.02
C LEU A 97 21.89 29.78 -22.15
N ASP A 98 22.16 29.33 -23.37
CA ASP A 98 21.24 29.48 -24.49
C ASP A 98 20.22 28.33 -24.51
N GLY A 99 19.25 28.41 -25.43
CA GLY A 99 18.20 27.38 -25.55
C GLY A 99 18.77 25.99 -25.85
N PHE A 100 19.88 25.90 -26.58
CA PHE A 100 20.53 24.65 -26.91
C PHE A 100 21.17 24.00 -25.67
N ALA A 101 21.92 24.77 -24.88
CA ALA A 101 22.53 24.30 -23.63
C ALA A 101 21.47 23.83 -22.62
N VAL A 102 20.33 24.52 -22.53
CA VAL A 102 19.22 24.12 -21.66
C VAL A 102 18.60 22.80 -22.14
N GLN A 103 18.43 22.62 -23.44
CA GLN A 103 17.92 21.37 -24.03
C GLN A 103 18.86 20.19 -23.75
N GLU A 104 20.17 20.36 -23.95
CA GLU A 104 21.17 19.32 -23.68
C GLU A 104 21.21 18.96 -22.19
N LEU A 105 21.15 19.96 -21.31
CA LEU A 105 21.10 19.75 -19.87
C LEU A 105 19.81 18.99 -19.47
N ALA A 106 18.66 19.34 -20.04
CA ALA A 106 17.40 18.67 -19.75
C ALA A 106 17.39 17.20 -20.24
N LEU A 107 18.02 16.90 -21.38
CA LEU A 107 18.24 15.52 -21.84
C LEU A 107 19.13 14.74 -20.85
N LYS A 108 20.25 15.34 -20.44
CA LYS A 108 21.20 14.73 -19.49
C LYS A 108 20.55 14.35 -18.16
N HIS A 109 19.62 15.17 -17.68
CA HIS A 109 18.91 14.93 -16.41
C HIS A 109 17.58 14.17 -16.58
N GLY A 110 17.24 13.71 -17.79
CA GLY A 110 16.04 12.91 -18.06
C GLY A 110 14.72 13.67 -17.89
N LEU A 111 14.74 14.98 -18.16
CA LEU A 111 13.54 15.81 -18.26
C LEU A 111 13.03 15.91 -19.70
N LEU A 112 13.92 15.73 -20.66
CA LEU A 112 13.59 15.55 -22.07
C LEU A 112 13.97 14.15 -22.53
N ARG A 113 13.22 13.63 -23.50
CA ARG A 113 13.60 12.49 -24.33
C ARG A 113 13.68 12.95 -25.77
N LYS A 114 14.65 12.38 -26.49
CA LYS A 114 14.84 12.60 -27.92
C LYS A 114 14.27 11.41 -28.68
N GLU A 115 13.48 11.67 -29.71
CA GLU A 115 13.03 10.68 -30.67
C GLU A 115 13.36 11.14 -32.09
N GLU A 116 13.37 10.19 -33.03
CA GLU A 116 13.41 10.49 -34.46
C GLU A 116 11.98 10.69 -34.96
N TYR A 117 11.76 11.80 -35.66
CA TYR A 117 10.48 12.12 -36.26
C TYR A 117 10.12 11.07 -37.31
N CYS A 118 8.85 10.69 -37.29
CA CYS A 118 8.19 9.97 -38.37
C CYS A 118 6.73 10.42 -38.47
N ALA A 119 6.27 10.68 -39.69
CA ALA A 119 4.94 11.23 -39.95
C ALA A 119 3.79 10.34 -39.43
N GLU A 120 4.01 9.04 -39.28
CA GLU A 120 3.01 8.10 -38.76
C GLU A 120 2.79 8.25 -37.25
N ARG A 121 3.86 8.36 -36.46
CA ARG A 121 3.80 8.41 -34.99
C ARG A 121 3.56 9.82 -34.46
N HIS A 122 3.99 10.84 -35.21
CA HIS A 122 4.00 12.24 -34.77
C HIS A 122 2.99 13.11 -35.52
N ARG A 123 2.03 12.50 -36.22
CA ARG A 123 1.07 13.16 -37.11
C ARG A 123 0.30 14.30 -36.44
N ASP A 124 -0.09 14.12 -35.19
CA ASP A 124 -0.97 15.04 -34.46
C ASP A 124 -0.19 16.11 -33.69
N MET A 125 1.11 16.26 -33.94
CA MET A 125 1.94 17.24 -33.25
C MET A 125 1.81 18.64 -33.86
N VAL A 126 1.57 19.62 -32.98
CA VAL A 126 1.33 21.04 -33.32
C VAL A 126 2.55 21.73 -33.96
N TYR A 127 3.73 21.09 -33.94
CA TYR A 127 4.99 21.62 -34.46
C TYR A 127 5.38 21.10 -35.85
N ALA A 128 4.45 20.47 -36.58
CA ALA A 128 4.71 19.84 -37.89
C ALA A 128 4.89 20.81 -39.07
N ALA A 129 5.54 21.97 -38.87
CA ALA A 129 6.00 22.78 -39.98
C ALA A 129 7.45 22.40 -40.30
N ASP A 130 7.64 21.73 -41.44
CA ASP A 130 8.92 21.39 -42.09
C ASP A 130 9.78 20.24 -41.52
N LEU A 131 9.27 19.45 -40.56
CA LEU A 131 9.96 18.23 -40.08
C LEU A 131 9.95 17.12 -41.13
N LYS A 132 11.10 16.50 -41.35
CA LYS A 132 11.30 15.33 -42.22
C LYS A 132 11.51 14.08 -41.39
N ASP A 133 11.17 12.94 -41.97
CA ASP A 133 11.46 11.64 -41.34
C ASP A 133 12.97 11.54 -41.03
N GLY A 134 13.27 11.20 -39.78
CA GLY A 134 14.63 11.16 -39.24
C GLY A 134 15.10 12.46 -38.55
N ASP A 135 14.33 13.55 -38.59
CA ASP A 135 14.67 14.76 -37.84
C ASP A 135 14.50 14.55 -36.32
N ASP A 136 15.36 15.19 -35.53
CA ASP A 136 15.30 15.10 -34.07
C ASP A 136 14.08 15.85 -33.51
N VAL A 137 13.26 15.16 -32.72
CA VAL A 137 12.18 15.76 -31.93
C VAL A 137 12.37 15.50 -30.44
N TYR A 138 11.94 16.46 -29.63
CA TYR A 138 12.18 16.45 -28.19
C TYR A 138 10.87 16.53 -27.42
N PHE A 139 10.67 15.58 -26.51
CA PHE A 139 9.48 15.49 -25.67
C PHE A 139 9.84 15.65 -24.20
N ARG A 140 8.94 16.28 -23.45
CA ARG A 140 9.02 16.22 -21.99
C ARG A 140 8.80 14.78 -21.55
N VAL A 141 9.61 14.34 -20.60
CA VAL A 141 9.38 13.07 -19.91
C VAL A 141 8.18 13.27 -18.99
N GLU A 142 7.19 12.39 -19.11
CA GLU A 142 6.02 12.38 -18.24
C GLU A 142 6.41 11.99 -16.81
N ASN A 143 5.60 12.46 -15.85
CA ASN A 143 5.81 12.21 -14.42
C ASN A 143 4.59 11.47 -13.83
N PRO A 144 4.35 10.22 -14.27
CA PRO A 144 3.16 9.47 -13.87
C PRO A 144 3.05 9.26 -12.36
N ALA A 145 4.15 9.10 -11.63
CA ALA A 145 4.08 8.93 -10.17
C ALA A 145 3.58 10.22 -9.48
N THR A 146 3.97 11.38 -9.99
CA THR A 146 3.44 12.68 -9.54
C THR A 146 1.95 12.82 -9.87
N ASP A 147 1.55 12.44 -11.07
CA ASP A 147 0.14 12.51 -11.49
C ASP A 147 -0.76 11.58 -10.68
N ASP A 148 -0.32 10.34 -10.44
CA ASP A 148 -0.98 9.35 -9.59
C ASP A 148 -1.11 9.85 -8.15
N PHE A 149 -0.02 10.42 -7.60
CA PHE A 149 -0.03 11.01 -6.27
C PHE A 149 -1.05 12.16 -6.16
N LEU A 150 -1.08 13.07 -7.13
CA LEU A 150 -2.04 14.17 -7.13
C LEU A 150 -3.48 13.68 -7.32
N ALA A 151 -3.71 12.62 -8.10
CA ALA A 151 -5.00 11.98 -8.23
C ALA A 151 -5.49 11.41 -6.90
N GLU A 152 -4.62 10.72 -6.17
CA GLU A 152 -4.91 10.17 -4.84
C GLU A 152 -5.21 11.28 -3.83
N VAL A 153 -4.40 12.36 -3.79
CA VAL A 153 -4.64 13.50 -2.89
C VAL A 153 -6.00 14.15 -3.17
N ARG A 154 -6.38 14.29 -4.45
CA ARG A 154 -7.70 14.81 -4.83
C ARG A 154 -8.82 13.86 -4.38
N ALA A 155 -8.65 12.56 -4.56
CA ALA A 155 -9.61 11.54 -4.13
C ALA A 155 -9.83 11.56 -2.62
N GLN A 156 -8.76 11.64 -1.84
CA GLN A 156 -8.82 11.79 -0.38
C GLN A 156 -9.53 13.08 0.04
N GLY A 157 -9.29 14.18 -0.67
CA GLY A 157 -10.01 15.44 -0.43
C GLY A 157 -11.53 15.30 -0.57
N VAL A 158 -11.98 14.56 -1.58
CA VAL A 158 -13.40 14.26 -1.82
C VAL A 158 -13.98 13.38 -0.72
N GLU A 159 -13.26 12.33 -0.34
CA GLU A 159 -13.65 11.41 0.73
C GLU A 159 -13.79 12.15 2.07
N MET A 160 -12.78 12.92 2.46
CA MET A 160 -12.80 13.75 3.68
C MET A 160 -13.94 14.77 3.68
N PHE A 161 -14.27 15.36 2.53
CA PHE A 161 -15.41 16.27 2.43
C PHE A 161 -16.73 15.53 2.68
N SER A 162 -16.90 14.34 2.12
CA SER A 162 -18.11 13.54 2.27
C SER A 162 -18.38 13.12 3.73
N GLU A 163 -17.32 12.91 4.52
CA GLU A 163 -17.45 12.58 5.94
C GLU A 163 -18.13 13.68 6.76
N LYS A 164 -18.05 14.94 6.32
CA LYS A 164 -18.72 16.07 6.97
C LYS A 164 -20.24 16.00 6.93
N PHE A 165 -20.81 15.17 6.06
CA PHE A 165 -22.26 14.97 5.94
C PHE A 165 -22.84 13.99 6.97
N GLY A 166 -22.02 13.41 7.86
CA GLY A 166 -22.48 12.49 8.90
C GLY A 166 -23.04 11.19 8.30
N GLY A 167 -24.05 10.61 8.94
CA GLY A 167 -24.71 9.39 8.45
C GLY A 167 -26.12 9.25 8.98
N GLY A 168 -26.87 8.28 8.44
CA GLY A 168 -28.22 7.94 8.92
C GLY A 168 -29.36 8.69 8.22
N THR A 169 -29.05 9.52 7.22
CA THR A 169 -30.07 10.10 6.33
C THR A 169 -29.88 9.63 4.89
N LEU A 170 -30.96 9.63 4.12
CA LEU A 170 -30.92 9.32 2.69
C LEU A 170 -29.97 10.25 1.93
N LEU A 171 -30.02 11.57 2.22
CA LEU A 171 -29.14 12.57 1.61
C LEU A 171 -27.67 12.35 1.97
N SER A 172 -27.35 12.09 3.25
CA SER A 172 -25.96 11.84 3.67
C SER A 172 -25.38 10.60 3.02
N ASN A 173 -26.20 9.56 2.84
CA ASN A 173 -25.76 8.31 2.20
C ASN A 173 -25.52 8.52 0.70
N MET A 174 -26.43 9.22 0.01
CA MET A 174 -26.25 9.57 -1.41
C MET A 174 -24.98 10.39 -1.66
N VAL A 175 -24.70 11.38 -0.80
CA VAL A 175 -23.48 12.20 -0.93
C VAL A 175 -22.23 11.35 -0.76
N LYS A 176 -22.21 10.41 0.19
CA LYS A 176 -21.09 9.49 0.41
C LYS A 176 -20.85 8.54 -0.77
N GLU A 177 -21.91 7.97 -1.34
CA GLU A 177 -21.81 7.11 -2.52
C GLU A 177 -21.27 7.88 -3.73
N VAL A 178 -21.81 9.07 -4.02
CA VAL A 178 -21.33 9.91 -5.12
C VAL A 178 -19.89 10.34 -4.91
N ALA A 179 -19.50 10.67 -3.68
CA ALA A 179 -18.14 11.01 -3.34
C ALA A 179 -17.18 9.84 -3.53
N ALA A 180 -17.56 8.63 -3.11
CA ALA A 180 -16.78 7.41 -3.31
C ALA A 180 -16.59 7.11 -4.81
N ASP A 181 -17.65 7.23 -5.61
CA ASP A 181 -17.59 7.05 -7.06
C ASP A 181 -16.70 8.10 -7.73
N PHE A 182 -16.78 9.36 -7.29
CA PHE A 182 -15.96 10.44 -7.83
C PHE A 182 -14.48 10.27 -7.46
N ALA A 183 -14.19 9.91 -6.20
CA ALA A 183 -12.84 9.57 -5.75
C ALA A 183 -12.25 8.39 -6.54
N ALA A 184 -13.03 7.35 -6.81
CA ALA A 184 -12.63 6.23 -7.64
C ALA A 184 -12.33 6.64 -9.10
N LYS A 185 -13.10 7.58 -9.66
CA LYS A 185 -12.82 8.14 -11.00
C LYS A 185 -11.53 8.95 -11.03
N LEU A 186 -11.25 9.73 -9.98
CA LEU A 186 -10.01 10.48 -9.87
C LEU A 186 -8.79 9.55 -9.89
N ARG A 187 -8.83 8.45 -9.13
CA ARG A 187 -7.76 7.43 -9.07
C ARG A 187 -7.52 6.70 -10.40
N LYS A 188 -8.52 6.58 -11.26
CA LYS A 188 -8.38 5.95 -12.58
C LYS A 188 -7.77 6.88 -13.63
N GLY A 189 -7.68 8.18 -13.33
CA GLY A 189 -7.29 9.21 -14.30
C GLY A 189 -8.35 9.45 -15.38
N VAL A 190 -8.17 10.54 -16.12
CA VAL A 190 -8.82 10.70 -17.44
C VAL A 190 -7.83 10.11 -18.43
N VAL A 191 -8.22 9.08 -19.19
CA VAL A 191 -7.42 8.60 -20.32
C VAL A 191 -7.24 9.80 -21.25
N GLN A 192 -6.04 10.38 -21.27
CA GLN A 192 -5.66 11.43 -22.22
C GLN A 192 -5.35 10.81 -23.58
#